data_AF-A0A2D4KYW3-F1
#
_entry.id   AF-A0A2D4KYW3-F1
#
_cell.length_a   1.000
_cell.length_b   1.000
_cell.length_c   1.000
_cell.angle_alpha   90.00
_cell.angle_beta   90.00
_cell.angle_gamma   90.00
#
_symmetry.space_group_name_H-M   'P 1'
#
loop_
_entity.id
_entity.type
_entity.pdbx_description
1 polymer ?
#
loop_
_entity_poly.entity_id
_entity_poly.type
_entity_poly.pdbx_seq_one_letter_code
_entity_poly.pdbx_strand_id
1 'polypeptide(L)'
;DIAALLKTALRKGDTWYLVDSRWFKQWKKYVGFDSWDKYQMGDQNVYPGPIDNSGLLKDGNCQSLKEHLIDELDYILLPTEGWNKLVSWYTLLEGQEPIARKVVEQGMFVKHCKVEVYLTELKLCENGNMNNVVTRRFSKADTIDTIEKEIRKTFSIPDEKETRLWNKYMSNTFEPLNKPDSTIQDAGLYQGQVLVIEQKNEDGTWPRGPSAPNMKNSNYCLPSYTAYKNYDYSEPGRHNEQPGLCGLSNLGNTCFMNSAIQCLSNTPPLTEYFLNDKYQEELNYDNPLGMRGEIAKSYAELIKQMWSGKYSYVTPRAFKTQVGRFAPQFSGYQQQDCQELL
;
A
#
# COMPACT_ATOMS: atom_id res chain seq x y z
N ASP A 1 -1.80 -35.91 -3.83
CA ASP A 1 -2.99 -35.35 -4.48
C ASP A 1 -2.80 -33.84 -4.63
N ILE A 2 -2.87 -33.29 -5.85
CA ILE A 2 -2.70 -31.85 -6.10
C ILE A 2 -3.91 -31.06 -5.58
N ALA A 3 -5.12 -31.64 -5.58
CA ALA A 3 -6.33 -30.96 -5.13
C ALA A 3 -6.27 -30.63 -3.63
N ALA A 4 -5.69 -31.52 -2.83
CA ALA A 4 -5.42 -31.27 -1.42
C ALA A 4 -4.34 -30.18 -1.22
N LEU A 5 -3.30 -30.18 -2.05
CA LEU A 5 -2.18 -29.25 -1.94
C LEU A 5 -2.55 -27.81 -2.30
N LEU A 6 -3.49 -27.60 -3.22
CA LEU A 6 -4.04 -26.26 -3.51
C LEU A 6 -4.75 -25.63 -2.30
N LYS A 7 -5.25 -26.46 -1.36
CA LYS A 7 -5.91 -26.00 -0.14
C LYS A 7 -4.95 -25.81 1.04
N THR A 8 -3.64 -25.94 0.81
CA THR A 8 -2.63 -25.77 1.85
C THR A 8 -2.71 -24.36 2.42
N ALA A 9 -2.83 -24.24 3.74
CA ALA A 9 -2.88 -22.95 4.41
C ALA A 9 -1.55 -22.19 4.22
N LEU A 10 -1.64 -20.91 3.88
CA LEU A 10 -0.48 -20.03 3.72
C LEU A 10 0.18 -19.77 5.08
N ARG A 11 1.49 -20.00 5.19
CA ARG A 11 2.28 -19.67 6.38
C ARG A 11 3.44 -18.75 6.01
N LYS A 12 3.68 -17.72 6.83
CA LYS A 12 4.77 -16.76 6.63
C LYS A 12 6.10 -17.47 6.41
N GLY A 13 6.82 -17.07 5.36
CA GLY A 13 8.13 -17.62 5.01
C GLY A 13 8.09 -18.83 4.06
N ASP A 14 6.94 -19.47 3.89
CA ASP A 14 6.76 -20.56 2.92
C ASP A 14 7.04 -20.08 1.50
N THR A 15 7.56 -20.99 0.67
CA THR A 15 7.74 -20.76 -0.76
C THR A 15 6.61 -21.40 -1.55
N TRP A 16 6.01 -20.58 -2.41
CA TRP A 16 4.97 -20.96 -3.36
C TRP A 16 5.43 -20.64 -4.79
N TYR A 17 4.86 -21.34 -5.77
CA TYR A 17 5.27 -21.26 -7.17
C TYR A 17 4.09 -20.86 -8.04
N LEU A 18 4.34 -19.95 -8.99
CA LEU A 18 3.36 -19.60 -10.00
C LEU A 18 3.38 -20.63 -11.13
N VAL A 19 2.19 -21.00 -11.60
CA VAL A 19 1.98 -21.81 -12.80
C VAL A 19 1.00 -21.08 -13.70
N ASP A 20 1.31 -20.97 -14.99
CA ASP A 20 0.42 -20.36 -15.99
C ASP A 20 -0.95 -21.06 -15.99
N SER A 21 -2.02 -20.28 -15.90
CA SER A 21 -3.38 -20.82 -15.80
C SER A 21 -3.79 -21.58 -17.06
N ARG A 22 -3.21 -21.28 -18.23
CA ARG A 22 -3.47 -22.00 -19.48
C ARG A 22 -2.93 -23.42 -19.40
N TRP A 23 -1.68 -23.58 -18.99
CA TRP A 23 -1.07 -24.89 -18.76
C TRP A 23 -1.84 -25.67 -17.69
N PHE A 24 -2.19 -25.00 -16.58
CA PHE A 24 -2.91 -25.66 -15.49
C PHE A 24 -4.34 -26.09 -15.87
N LYS A 25 -5.07 -25.27 -16.63
CA LYS A 25 -6.40 -25.64 -17.18
C LYS A 25 -6.31 -26.84 -18.11
N GLN A 26 -5.26 -26.92 -18.92
CA GLN A 26 -5.00 -28.06 -19.79
C GLN A 26 -4.71 -29.33 -18.97
N TRP A 27 -3.88 -29.22 -17.94
CA TRP A 27 -3.61 -30.30 -16.99
C TRP A 27 -4.88 -30.79 -16.28
N LYS A 28 -5.76 -29.87 -15.84
CA LYS A 28 -7.04 -30.23 -15.19
C LYS A 28 -7.92 -31.10 -16.08
N LYS A 29 -8.03 -30.78 -17.37
CA LYS A 29 -8.75 -31.60 -18.36
C LYS A 29 -8.13 -32.99 -18.51
N TYR A 30 -6.80 -33.04 -18.63
CA TYR A 30 -6.07 -34.29 -18.80
C TYR A 30 -6.25 -35.25 -17.62
N VAL A 31 -6.24 -34.75 -16.40
CA VAL A 31 -6.41 -35.60 -15.19
C VAL A 31 -7.86 -35.73 -14.72
N GLY A 32 -8.81 -35.08 -15.39
CA GLY A 32 -10.21 -35.03 -14.95
C GLY A 32 -10.37 -34.44 -13.55
N PHE A 33 -9.63 -33.35 -13.27
CA PHE A 33 -9.52 -32.72 -11.94
C PHE A 33 -10.88 -32.24 -11.43
N ASP A 34 -11.64 -31.55 -12.28
CA ASP A 34 -12.97 -31.07 -11.97
C ASP A 34 -13.98 -32.21 -12.22
N SER A 35 -14.84 -32.50 -11.26
CA SER A 35 -15.74 -33.66 -11.33
C SER A 35 -16.73 -33.62 -12.51
N TRP A 36 -17.00 -32.43 -13.02
CA TRP A 36 -17.91 -32.16 -14.13
C TRP A 36 -17.22 -32.18 -15.51
N ASP A 37 -15.88 -32.21 -15.56
CA ASP A 37 -15.09 -32.16 -16.81
C ASP A 37 -14.14 -33.36 -16.92
N LYS A 38 -14.71 -34.55 -17.17
CA LYS A 38 -13.95 -35.82 -17.29
C LYS A 38 -13.94 -36.41 -18.69
N TYR A 39 -14.57 -35.75 -19.66
CA TYR A 39 -14.74 -36.28 -21.02
C TYR A 39 -13.42 -36.50 -21.75
N GLN A 40 -12.42 -35.66 -21.47
CA GLN A 40 -11.10 -35.70 -22.11
C GLN A 40 -10.02 -36.31 -21.19
N MET A 41 -10.42 -36.92 -20.07
CA MET A 41 -9.47 -37.47 -19.11
C MET A 41 -8.60 -38.56 -19.76
N GLY A 42 -7.28 -38.39 -19.69
CA GLY A 42 -6.29 -39.28 -20.29
C GLY A 42 -6.09 -39.12 -21.80
N ASP A 43 -6.84 -38.25 -22.48
CA ASP A 43 -6.70 -38.02 -23.93
C ASP A 43 -5.38 -37.27 -24.22
N GLN A 44 -4.61 -37.79 -25.18
CA GLN A 44 -3.36 -37.19 -25.62
C GLN A 44 -3.55 -35.81 -26.25
N ASN A 45 -4.73 -35.53 -26.83
CA ASN A 45 -5.06 -34.21 -27.36
C ASN A 45 -5.09 -33.12 -26.29
N VAL A 46 -5.28 -33.51 -25.02
CA VAL A 46 -5.28 -32.59 -23.89
C VAL A 46 -4.07 -32.74 -22.99
N TYR A 47 -3.07 -33.54 -23.38
CA TYR A 47 -1.81 -33.65 -22.64
C TYR A 47 -1.13 -32.28 -22.54
N PRO A 48 -0.83 -31.78 -21.33
CA PRO A 48 -0.37 -30.40 -21.14
C PRO A 48 1.09 -30.17 -21.56
N GLY A 49 1.89 -31.23 -21.76
CA GLY A 49 3.32 -31.10 -22.03
C GLY A 49 4.12 -30.57 -20.84
N PRO A 50 5.39 -30.18 -21.05
CA PRO A 50 6.20 -29.51 -20.03
C PRO A 50 5.52 -28.26 -19.48
N ILE A 51 5.74 -27.97 -18.19
CA ILE A 51 5.23 -26.75 -17.57
C ILE A 51 5.79 -25.55 -18.31
N ASP A 52 4.90 -24.75 -18.88
CA ASP A 52 5.25 -23.55 -19.65
C ASP A 52 4.68 -22.30 -18.98
N ASN A 53 5.57 -21.47 -18.42
CA ASN A 53 5.24 -20.19 -17.80
C ASN A 53 5.56 -18.99 -18.70
N SER A 54 5.85 -19.20 -19.99
CA SER A 54 6.21 -18.13 -20.93
C SER A 54 5.14 -17.04 -21.03
N GLY A 55 3.86 -17.41 -20.89
CA GLY A 55 2.74 -16.49 -20.86
C GLY A 55 2.81 -15.46 -19.73
N LEU A 56 3.50 -15.78 -18.62
CA LEU A 56 3.65 -14.93 -17.44
C LEU A 56 4.89 -14.02 -17.51
N LEU A 57 5.82 -14.26 -18.44
CA LEU A 57 7.14 -13.62 -18.49
C LEU A 57 7.21 -12.54 -19.57
N LYS A 58 7.99 -11.48 -19.35
CA LYS A 58 8.18 -10.38 -20.32
C LYS A 58 9.00 -10.87 -21.53
N ASP A 59 8.68 -10.35 -22.72
CA ASP A 59 9.40 -10.67 -23.96
C ASP A 59 10.87 -10.26 -23.86
N GLY A 60 11.79 -11.16 -24.24
CA GLY A 60 13.23 -10.91 -24.23
C GLY A 60 13.92 -11.00 -22.85
N ASN A 61 13.17 -11.22 -21.76
CA ASN A 61 13.73 -11.52 -20.44
C ASN A 61 12.90 -12.61 -19.73
N CYS A 62 13.36 -13.85 -19.85
CA CYS A 62 12.73 -15.04 -19.28
C CYS A 62 12.70 -15.10 -17.75
N GLN A 63 13.23 -14.10 -17.03
CA GLN A 63 13.18 -14.03 -15.56
C GLN A 63 12.28 -12.93 -15.01
N SER A 64 11.81 -11.98 -15.84
CA SER A 64 10.93 -10.91 -15.39
C SER A 64 9.47 -11.26 -15.60
N LEU A 65 8.67 -11.22 -14.53
CA LEU A 65 7.23 -11.37 -14.60
C LEU A 65 6.59 -10.17 -15.33
N LYS A 66 5.56 -10.41 -16.14
CA LYS A 66 4.66 -9.36 -16.64
C LYS A 66 4.00 -8.64 -15.47
N GLU A 67 3.64 -7.38 -15.67
CA GLU A 67 2.96 -6.59 -14.66
C GLU A 67 1.45 -6.88 -14.66
N HIS A 68 0.80 -6.64 -13.52
CA HIS A 68 -0.66 -6.74 -13.37
C HIS A 68 -1.27 -8.13 -13.62
N LEU A 69 -0.51 -9.22 -13.42
CA LEU A 69 -1.08 -10.56 -13.46
C LEU A 69 -2.01 -10.78 -12.27
N ILE A 70 -3.14 -11.43 -12.54
CA ILE A 70 -4.22 -11.66 -11.59
C ILE A 70 -4.23 -13.13 -11.17
N ASP A 71 -4.26 -13.37 -9.86
CA ASP A 71 -4.37 -14.70 -9.25
C ASP A 71 -5.67 -15.40 -9.69
N GLU A 72 -5.61 -16.71 -9.91
CA GLU A 72 -6.67 -17.57 -10.47
C GLU A 72 -7.12 -17.26 -11.92
N LEU A 73 -6.77 -16.08 -12.47
CA LEU A 73 -7.05 -15.72 -13.86
C LEU A 73 -5.87 -16.05 -14.77
N ASP A 74 -4.70 -15.49 -14.48
CA ASP A 74 -3.49 -15.58 -15.29
C ASP A 74 -2.56 -16.69 -14.80
N TYR A 75 -2.48 -16.88 -13.48
CA TYR A 75 -1.68 -17.94 -12.85
C TYR A 75 -2.43 -18.58 -11.69
N ILE A 76 -1.95 -19.74 -11.27
CA ILE A 76 -2.32 -20.37 -10.00
C ILE A 76 -1.09 -20.49 -9.10
N LEU A 77 -1.33 -20.67 -7.81
CA LEU A 77 -0.28 -20.79 -6.79
C LEU A 77 -0.22 -22.22 -6.25
N LEU A 78 0.97 -22.81 -6.23
CA LEU A 78 1.21 -24.12 -5.61
C LEU A 78 2.24 -24.05 -4.49
N PRO A 79 2.03 -24.79 -3.39
CA PRO A 79 3.08 -24.97 -2.41
C PRO A 79 4.23 -25.78 -3.02
N THR A 80 5.40 -25.74 -2.36
CA THR A 80 6.62 -26.42 -2.82
C THR A 80 6.40 -27.90 -3.16
N GLU A 81 5.62 -28.63 -2.36
CA GLU A 81 5.32 -30.03 -2.66
C GLU A 81 4.51 -30.21 -3.96
N GLY A 82 3.53 -29.35 -4.19
CA GLY A 82 2.69 -29.39 -5.39
C GLY A 82 3.50 -29.09 -6.66
N TRP A 83 4.35 -28.07 -6.58
CA TRP A 83 5.29 -27.74 -7.66
C TRP A 83 6.22 -28.90 -8.00
N ASN A 84 6.87 -29.48 -6.99
CA ASN A 84 7.82 -30.59 -7.19
C ASN A 84 7.16 -31.82 -7.83
N LYS A 85 5.90 -32.12 -7.47
CA LYS A 85 5.13 -33.20 -8.10
C LYS A 85 4.89 -32.91 -9.58
N LEU A 86 4.40 -31.72 -9.93
CA LEU A 86 4.15 -31.37 -11.33
C LEU A 86 5.42 -31.39 -12.17
N VAL A 87 6.53 -30.82 -11.66
CA VAL A 87 7.82 -30.85 -12.36
C VAL A 87 8.31 -32.29 -12.53
N SER A 88 8.14 -33.16 -11.53
CA SER A 88 8.52 -34.57 -11.65
C SER A 88 7.68 -35.33 -12.68
N TRP A 89 6.43 -34.94 -12.90
CA TRP A 89 5.51 -35.63 -13.82
C TRP A 89 5.60 -35.12 -15.25
N TYR A 90 5.80 -33.82 -15.43
CA TYR A 90 5.69 -33.16 -16.73
C TYR A 90 6.98 -32.48 -17.19
N THR A 91 7.98 -32.32 -16.31
CA THR A 91 9.17 -31.48 -16.52
C THR A 91 8.84 -29.99 -16.64
N LEU A 92 9.87 -29.14 -16.55
CA LEU A 92 9.79 -27.70 -16.81
C LEU A 92 10.28 -27.44 -18.24
N LEU A 93 9.65 -26.51 -18.96
CA LEU A 93 10.11 -26.15 -20.30
C LEU A 93 11.58 -25.72 -20.29
N GLU A 94 12.35 -26.22 -21.26
CA GLU A 94 13.79 -25.95 -21.35
C GLU A 94 14.08 -24.45 -21.40
N GLY A 95 15.06 -24.01 -20.60
CA GLY A 95 15.44 -22.59 -20.49
C GLY A 95 14.57 -21.74 -19.56
N GLN A 96 13.51 -22.30 -18.95
CA GLN A 96 12.74 -21.62 -17.89
C GLN A 96 13.25 -21.98 -16.50
N GLU A 97 13.08 -21.04 -15.57
CA GLU A 97 13.31 -21.24 -14.14
C GLU A 97 12.00 -21.20 -13.34
N PRO A 98 11.92 -21.90 -12.19
CA PRO A 98 10.75 -21.83 -11.32
C PRO A 98 10.44 -20.40 -10.86
N ILE A 99 9.18 -19.97 -11.00
CA ILE A 99 8.73 -18.65 -10.52
C ILE A 99 8.35 -18.76 -9.04
N ALA A 100 9.37 -18.80 -8.17
CA ALA A 100 9.21 -18.92 -6.72
C ALA A 100 8.88 -17.56 -6.07
N ARG A 101 7.96 -17.56 -5.11
CA ARG A 101 7.56 -16.39 -4.30
C ARG A 101 7.37 -16.76 -2.84
N LYS A 102 7.55 -15.78 -1.97
CA LYS A 102 7.43 -15.95 -0.52
C LYS A 102 6.05 -15.55 -0.04
N VAL A 103 5.56 -16.28 0.95
CA VAL A 103 4.39 -15.87 1.73
C VAL A 103 4.81 -14.82 2.75
N VAL A 104 4.12 -13.68 2.73
CA VAL A 104 4.31 -12.58 3.67
C VAL A 104 3.00 -12.29 4.38
N GLU A 105 3.10 -11.70 5.57
CA GLU A 105 1.93 -11.17 6.26
C GLU A 105 1.55 -9.83 5.64
N GLN A 106 0.32 -9.72 5.16
CA GLN A 106 -0.24 -8.49 4.63
C GLN A 106 -1.45 -8.03 5.46
N GLY A 107 -1.60 -6.72 5.56
CA GLY A 107 -2.73 -6.03 6.19
C GLY A 107 -2.22 -4.95 7.14
N MET A 108 -2.87 -3.78 7.17
CA MET A 108 -2.48 -2.71 8.10
C MET A 108 -2.97 -2.95 9.53
N PHE A 109 -4.00 -3.79 9.71
CA PHE A 109 -4.66 -4.01 11.00
C PHE A 109 -4.85 -5.49 11.30
N VAL A 110 -5.55 -6.21 10.41
CA VAL A 110 -5.64 -7.67 10.46
C VAL A 110 -4.62 -8.23 9.48
N LYS A 111 -3.60 -8.90 10.03
CA LYS A 111 -2.57 -9.58 9.24
C LYS A 111 -3.13 -10.89 8.71
N HIS A 112 -3.02 -11.11 7.41
CA HIS A 112 -3.30 -12.37 6.74
C HIS A 112 -2.10 -12.76 5.88
N CYS A 113 -1.84 -14.06 5.74
CA CYS A 113 -0.77 -14.53 4.88
C CYS A 113 -1.20 -14.42 3.41
N LYS A 114 -0.32 -13.88 2.56
CA LYS A 114 -0.50 -13.79 1.11
C LYS A 114 0.84 -14.06 0.41
N VAL A 115 0.81 -14.75 -0.73
CA VAL A 115 1.99 -14.88 -1.60
C VAL A 115 2.31 -13.51 -2.20
N GLU A 116 3.51 -13.00 -1.94
CA GLU A 116 3.97 -11.74 -2.49
C GLU A 116 4.52 -11.95 -3.90
N VAL A 117 3.67 -11.76 -4.91
CA VAL A 117 4.05 -11.96 -6.32
C VAL A 117 4.90 -10.82 -6.86
N TYR A 118 4.56 -9.59 -6.47
CA TYR A 118 5.28 -8.37 -6.85
C TYR A 118 5.84 -7.68 -5.62
N LEU A 119 7.15 -7.41 -5.66
CA LEU A 119 7.80 -6.54 -4.70
C LEU A 119 7.40 -5.09 -4.93
N THR A 120 7.43 -4.30 -3.87
CA THR A 120 7.17 -2.86 -3.92
C THR A 120 8.41 -2.14 -4.43
N GLU A 121 8.30 -1.49 -5.57
CA GLU A 121 9.36 -0.65 -6.12
C GLU A 121 9.35 0.72 -5.44
N LEU A 122 10.49 1.14 -4.89
CA LEU A 122 10.66 2.44 -4.25
C LEU A 122 11.80 3.20 -4.93
N LYS A 123 11.62 4.51 -5.06
CA LYS A 123 12.58 5.45 -5.64
C LYS A 123 13.34 6.11 -4.50
N LEU A 124 14.66 5.91 -4.45
CA LEU A 124 15.52 6.35 -3.37
C LEU A 124 16.37 7.52 -3.86
N CYS A 125 16.49 8.59 -3.09
CA CYS A 125 17.45 9.66 -3.37
C CYS A 125 17.95 10.35 -2.09
N GLU A 126 19.06 11.07 -2.22
CA GLU A 126 19.58 11.93 -1.17
C GLU A 126 19.00 13.34 -1.24
N ASN A 127 18.85 13.98 -0.08
CA ASN A 127 18.37 15.35 0.02
C ASN A 127 19.22 16.34 -0.78
N GLY A 128 20.54 16.16 -0.81
CA GLY A 128 21.46 17.03 -1.55
C GLY A 128 21.37 16.90 -3.06
N ASN A 129 20.82 15.79 -3.58
CA ASN A 129 20.67 15.54 -5.01
C ASN A 129 19.42 14.68 -5.31
N MET A 130 18.26 15.32 -5.26
CA MET A 130 16.98 14.65 -5.52
C MET A 130 16.78 14.19 -6.98
N ASN A 131 17.64 14.62 -7.90
CA ASN A 131 17.61 14.19 -9.30
C ASN A 131 18.30 12.83 -9.49
N ASN A 132 19.24 12.48 -8.62
CA ASN A 132 19.89 11.18 -8.61
C ASN A 132 18.99 10.14 -7.93
N VAL A 133 18.02 9.63 -8.68
CA VAL A 133 17.05 8.64 -8.20
C VAL A 133 17.52 7.23 -8.52
N VAL A 134 17.63 6.39 -7.50
CA VAL A 134 17.95 4.98 -7.62
C VAL A 134 16.71 4.16 -7.26
N THR A 135 16.32 3.25 -8.14
CA THR A 135 15.17 2.37 -7.92
C THR A 135 15.60 1.07 -7.24
N ARG A 136 14.86 0.64 -6.22
CA ARG A 136 15.02 -0.64 -5.52
C ARG A 136 13.67 -1.30 -5.28
N ARG A 137 13.68 -2.61 -5.09
CA ARG A 137 12.48 -3.41 -4.82
C ARG A 137 12.57 -4.04 -3.45
N PHE A 138 11.49 -3.93 -2.69
CA PHE A 138 11.40 -4.38 -1.30
C PHE A 138 10.13 -5.18 -1.08
N SER A 139 10.17 -6.10 -0.12
CA SER A 139 8.98 -6.78 0.37
C SER A 139 8.10 -5.81 1.15
N LYS A 140 6.78 -5.95 1.07
CA LYS A 140 5.84 -5.22 1.94
C LYS A 140 6.09 -5.46 3.42
N ALA A 141 6.74 -6.58 3.77
CA ALA A 141 7.12 -6.94 5.12
C ALA A 141 8.51 -6.39 5.54
N ASP A 142 9.28 -5.81 4.62
CA ASP A 142 10.54 -5.15 4.97
C ASP A 142 10.27 -3.92 5.83
N THR A 143 11.16 -3.66 6.77
CA THR A 143 11.05 -2.56 7.73
C THR A 143 11.63 -1.26 7.17
N ILE A 144 11.24 -0.13 7.75
CA ILE A 144 11.87 1.17 7.44
C ILE A 144 13.38 1.13 7.71
N ASP A 145 13.84 0.45 8.77
CA ASP A 145 15.26 0.23 9.04
C ASP A 145 15.97 -0.54 7.90
N THR A 146 15.35 -1.59 7.37
CA THR A 146 15.87 -2.33 6.21
C THR A 146 16.06 -1.40 5.00
N ILE A 147 15.07 -0.55 4.73
CA ILE A 147 15.12 0.42 3.63
C ILE A 147 16.23 1.43 3.87
N GLU A 148 16.32 1.99 5.08
CA GLU A 148 17.35 2.97 5.43
C GLU A 148 18.76 2.40 5.25
N LYS A 149 19.01 1.16 5.69
CA LYS A 149 20.29 0.46 5.47
C LYS A 149 20.63 0.29 4.00
N GLU A 150 19.66 -0.07 3.15
CA GLU A 150 19.88 -0.17 1.71
C GLU A 150 20.13 1.19 1.06
N ILE A 151 19.46 2.24 1.51
CA ILE A 151 19.72 3.62 1.07
C ILE A 151 21.14 4.04 1.47
N ARG A 152 21.53 3.85 2.73
CA ARG A 152 22.88 4.16 3.23
C ARG A 152 23.95 3.46 2.42
N LYS A 153 23.77 2.16 2.15
CA LYS A 153 24.66 1.39 1.26
C LYS A 153 24.70 1.95 -0.16
N THR A 154 23.54 2.28 -0.73
CA THR A 154 23.44 2.79 -2.11
C THR A 154 24.14 4.13 -2.30
N PHE A 155 24.05 5.02 -1.31
CA PHE A 155 24.63 6.36 -1.35
C PHE A 155 25.94 6.50 -0.55
N SER A 156 26.51 5.37 -0.09
CA SER A 156 27.77 5.33 0.68
C SER A 156 27.77 6.25 1.92
N ILE A 157 26.65 6.26 2.65
CA ILE A 157 26.49 7.04 3.89
C ILE A 157 27.08 6.24 5.06
N PRO A 158 28.05 6.81 5.82
CA PRO A 158 28.66 6.12 6.96
C PRO A 158 27.68 5.81 8.11
N ASP A 159 27.94 4.75 8.86
CA ASP A 159 27.09 4.29 9.96
C ASP A 159 27.04 5.29 11.12
N GLU A 160 28.12 6.03 11.35
CA GLU A 160 28.21 7.08 12.37
C GLU A 160 27.41 8.35 12.03
N LYS A 161 27.02 8.54 10.76
CA LYS A 161 26.21 9.69 10.35
C LYS A 161 24.76 9.47 10.76
N GLU A 162 24.24 10.39 11.58
CA GLU A 162 22.80 10.48 11.86
C GLU A 162 22.04 10.84 10.57
N THR A 163 20.93 10.15 10.32
CA THR A 163 20.06 10.40 9.18
C THR A 163 18.60 10.52 9.59
N ARG A 164 17.81 11.12 8.69
CA ARG A 164 16.34 11.07 8.74
C ARG A 164 15.82 10.62 7.39
N LEU A 165 14.81 9.77 7.42
CA LEU A 165 14.14 9.30 6.23
C LEU A 165 12.79 9.98 6.06
N TRP A 166 12.53 10.42 4.84
CA TRP A 166 11.32 11.14 4.48
C TRP A 166 10.59 10.46 3.33
N ASN A 167 9.29 10.35 3.47
CA ASN A 167 8.39 9.98 2.41
C ASN A 167 7.91 11.23 1.66
N LYS A 168 8.16 11.32 0.35
CA LYS A 168 7.71 12.42 -0.51
C LYS A 168 6.43 12.01 -1.24
N TYR A 169 5.29 12.58 -0.83
CA TYR A 169 3.98 12.30 -1.44
C TYR A 169 3.69 13.19 -2.66
N MET A 170 3.94 14.49 -2.55
CA MET A 170 3.74 15.52 -3.58
C MET A 170 5.04 16.28 -3.80
N SER A 171 5.10 17.20 -4.78
CA SER A 171 6.33 17.94 -5.11
C SER A 171 7.04 18.54 -3.89
N ASN A 172 6.29 19.01 -2.88
CA ASN A 172 6.83 19.69 -1.69
C ASN A 172 6.41 19.10 -0.34
N THR A 173 5.62 18.03 -0.28
CA THR A 173 5.15 17.46 1.00
C THR A 173 5.98 16.26 1.41
N PHE A 174 6.63 16.36 2.57
CA PHE A 174 7.48 15.34 3.16
C PHE A 174 6.91 14.89 4.50
N GLU A 175 6.85 13.57 4.70
CA GLU A 175 6.45 12.99 5.98
C GLU A 175 7.60 12.18 6.57
N PRO A 176 7.89 12.34 7.87
CA PRO A 176 8.98 11.62 8.50
C PRO A 176 8.63 10.14 8.66
N LEU A 177 9.55 9.27 8.24
CA LEU A 177 9.50 7.83 8.51
C LEU A 177 10.32 7.54 9.76
N ASN A 178 9.77 7.89 10.93
CA ASN A 178 10.47 7.87 12.23
C ASN A 178 10.27 6.57 13.04
N LYS A 179 9.56 5.59 12.49
CA LYS A 179 9.32 4.29 13.12
C LYS A 179 10.13 3.22 12.37
N PRO A 180 11.39 2.94 12.78
CA PRO A 180 12.27 2.02 12.06
C PRO A 180 11.67 0.60 11.95
N ASP A 181 10.93 0.16 12.96
CA ASP A 181 10.29 -1.17 13.00
C ASP A 181 9.02 -1.28 12.16
N SER A 182 8.47 -0.17 11.66
CA SER A 182 7.29 -0.21 10.80
C SER A 182 7.62 -0.87 9.46
N THR A 183 6.73 -1.73 8.97
CA THR A 183 6.89 -2.30 7.64
C THR A 183 6.55 -1.29 6.54
N ILE A 184 6.97 -1.54 5.30
CA ILE A 184 6.54 -0.77 4.12
C ILE A 184 5.02 -0.63 4.08
N GLN A 185 4.30 -1.71 4.40
CA GLN A 185 2.85 -1.68 4.44
C GLN A 185 2.29 -0.84 5.59
N ASP A 186 2.85 -0.96 6.81
CA ASP A 186 2.38 -0.19 7.97
C ASP A 186 2.65 1.31 7.80
N ALA A 187 3.74 1.66 7.11
CA ALA A 187 4.09 3.03 6.73
C ALA A 187 3.24 3.57 5.56
N GLY A 188 2.39 2.75 4.95
CA GLY A 188 1.54 3.16 3.82
C GLY A 188 2.33 3.51 2.57
N LEU A 189 3.50 2.90 2.37
CA LEU A 189 4.32 3.09 1.18
C LEU A 189 3.75 2.29 0.00
N TYR A 190 3.79 2.86 -1.20
CA TYR A 190 3.26 2.24 -2.43
C TYR A 190 4.24 2.28 -3.60
N GLN A 191 3.89 1.55 -4.66
CA GLN A 191 4.69 1.40 -5.87
C GLN A 191 5.12 2.77 -6.46
N GLY A 192 6.42 2.94 -6.66
CA GLY A 192 7.02 4.13 -7.28
C GLY A 192 7.19 5.34 -6.35
N GLN A 193 6.91 5.18 -5.05
CA GLN A 193 7.02 6.27 -4.07
C GLN A 193 8.47 6.71 -3.88
N VAL A 194 8.67 8.02 -3.66
CA VAL A 194 9.99 8.63 -3.52
C VAL A 194 10.34 8.77 -2.05
N LEU A 195 11.43 8.13 -1.64
CA LEU A 195 12.02 8.25 -0.32
C LEU A 195 13.29 9.08 -0.39
N VAL A 196 13.39 10.05 0.51
CA VAL A 196 14.51 10.98 0.58
C VAL A 196 15.22 10.81 1.91
N ILE A 197 16.51 10.48 1.87
CA ILE A 197 17.35 10.47 3.07
C ILE A 197 18.06 11.81 3.21
N GLU A 198 18.07 12.37 4.41
CA GLU A 198 18.92 13.50 4.76
C GLU A 198 19.94 13.08 5.81
N GLN A 199 21.13 13.65 5.71
CA GLN A 199 22.22 13.45 6.65
C GLN A 199 22.34 14.69 7.54
N LYS A 200 22.69 14.50 8.81
CA LYS A 200 22.99 15.60 9.72
C LYS A 200 24.28 16.29 9.30
N ASN A 201 24.27 17.63 9.30
CA ASN A 201 25.43 18.45 8.99
C ASN A 201 26.51 18.33 10.08
N GLU A 202 27.74 18.70 9.75
CA GLU A 202 28.87 18.66 10.71
C GLU A 202 28.72 19.64 11.87
N ASP A 203 28.01 20.75 11.64
CA ASP A 203 27.65 21.73 12.68
C ASP A 203 26.52 21.24 13.61
N GLY A 204 26.04 20.01 13.42
CA GLY A 204 24.95 19.40 14.18
C GLY A 204 23.55 19.81 13.74
N THR A 205 23.43 20.69 12.74
CA THR A 205 22.12 21.10 12.18
C THR A 205 21.58 20.09 11.19
N TRP A 206 20.28 20.17 10.91
CA TRP A 206 19.63 19.35 9.88
C TRP A 206 19.36 20.20 8.64
N PRO A 207 19.62 19.70 7.42
CA PRO A 207 19.38 20.44 6.18
C PRO A 207 17.96 20.98 6.05
N ARG A 208 16.96 20.24 6.52
CA ARG A 208 15.54 20.64 6.51
C ARG A 208 15.08 21.35 7.79
N GLY A 209 15.99 21.65 8.72
CA GLY A 209 15.68 22.20 10.04
C GLY A 209 15.26 21.14 11.06
N PRO A 210 14.95 21.56 12.30
CA PRO A 210 14.51 20.64 13.35
C PRO A 210 13.20 19.95 12.95
N SER A 211 13.18 18.61 12.98
CA SER A 211 11.93 17.87 12.98
C SER A 211 11.12 18.33 14.20
N ALA A 212 9.85 18.68 13.99
CA ALA A 212 8.91 18.88 15.08
C ALA A 212 8.97 17.67 16.05
N PRO A 213 8.83 17.90 17.36
CA PRO A 213 9.24 16.94 18.38
C PRO A 213 8.40 15.66 18.33
N ASN A 214 9.06 14.56 18.71
CA ASN A 214 8.45 13.30 19.12
C ASN A 214 7.11 13.51 19.82
N MET A 215 6.01 13.09 19.18
CA MET A 215 4.73 12.88 19.86
C MET A 215 4.85 11.65 20.79
N LYS A 216 5.51 11.84 21.94
CA LYS A 216 5.25 11.03 23.13
C LYS A 216 4.39 11.89 24.05
N ASN A 217 3.12 11.51 24.18
CA ASN A 217 2.07 12.10 25.02
C ASN A 217 1.71 13.58 24.76
N SER A 218 0.49 13.80 24.28
CA SER A 218 -0.23 15.08 24.39
C SER A 218 -1.73 14.73 24.37
N ASN A 219 -2.39 14.60 25.52
CA ASN A 219 -3.10 15.69 26.18
C ASN A 219 -2.85 17.07 25.57
N TYR A 220 -3.93 17.58 24.97
CA TYR A 220 -4.18 18.90 24.41
C TYR A 220 -3.34 20.03 25.01
N CYS A 221 -2.55 20.69 24.16
CA CYS A 221 -2.44 22.15 24.07
C CYS A 221 -1.41 22.55 23.00
N LEU A 222 -1.83 23.35 22.01
CA LEU A 222 -0.99 23.96 20.97
C LEU A 222 -0.31 25.23 21.53
N PRO A 223 1.01 25.44 21.34
CA PRO A 223 1.60 26.78 21.38
C PRO A 223 1.86 27.33 19.97
N SER A 224 1.67 28.63 19.84
CA SER A 224 1.76 29.45 18.64
C SER A 224 3.15 29.44 17.99
N TYR A 225 3.17 29.27 16.66
CA TYR A 225 4.37 29.44 15.85
C TYR A 225 4.65 30.93 15.59
N THR A 226 5.81 31.40 16.00
CA THR A 226 6.39 32.67 15.56
C THR A 226 6.96 32.51 14.16
N ALA A 227 6.54 33.39 13.26
CA ALA A 227 6.94 33.41 11.86
C ALA A 227 8.36 33.94 11.69
N TYR A 228 9.19 33.23 10.91
CA TYR A 228 10.40 33.80 10.33
C TYR A 228 10.28 33.88 8.81
N LYS A 229 10.67 35.06 8.33
CA LYS A 229 10.46 35.67 7.02
C LYS A 229 11.04 34.86 5.87
N ASN A 230 10.26 34.74 4.78
CA ASN A 230 10.82 34.66 3.42
C ASN A 230 9.84 35.23 2.38
N TYR A 231 10.40 36.13 1.58
CA TYR A 231 10.06 36.68 0.27
C TYR A 231 8.61 37.10 -0.05
N ASP A 232 8.54 38.42 -0.24
CA ASP A 232 7.44 39.28 -0.66
C ASP A 232 6.86 38.85 -2.01
N TYR A 233 5.89 37.93 -1.98
CA TYR A 233 4.74 38.00 -2.87
C TYR A 233 3.65 38.67 -2.07
N SER A 234 3.32 39.90 -2.44
CA SER A 234 2.22 40.70 -1.88
C SER A 234 0.98 39.84 -1.61
N GLU A 235 0.69 39.57 -0.33
CA GLU A 235 -0.53 38.90 0.12
C GLU A 235 -1.76 39.74 -0.29
N PRO A 236 -2.71 39.18 -1.06
CA PRO A 236 -4.06 39.69 -1.06
C PRO A 236 -4.81 38.98 0.07
N GLY A 237 -4.80 39.60 1.27
CA GLY A 237 -5.81 39.45 2.34
C GLY A 237 -6.15 38.05 2.85
N ARG A 238 -6.09 37.87 4.17
CA ARG A 238 -6.83 36.83 4.89
C ARG A 238 -8.32 36.88 4.55
N HIS A 239 -8.72 36.21 3.48
CA HIS A 239 -10.10 35.81 3.27
C HIS A 239 -10.32 34.59 4.16
N ASN A 240 -11.20 34.73 5.16
CA ASN A 240 -11.88 33.56 5.70
C ASN A 240 -12.49 32.86 4.49
N GLU A 241 -12.04 31.64 4.21
CA GLU A 241 -12.61 30.86 3.13
C GLU A 241 -14.05 30.51 3.52
N GLN A 242 -14.96 30.47 2.55
CA GLN A 242 -16.36 30.18 2.85
C GLN A 242 -16.45 28.77 3.45
N PRO A 243 -17.08 28.58 4.63
CA PRO A 243 -17.34 27.25 5.18
C PRO A 243 -17.93 26.31 4.13
N GLY A 244 -17.31 25.14 3.96
CA GLY A 244 -17.73 24.13 2.98
C GLY A 244 -17.09 24.29 1.61
N LEU A 245 -16.52 25.45 1.28
CA LEU A 245 -15.72 25.66 0.07
C LEU A 245 -14.26 25.26 0.33
N CYS A 246 -14.04 23.96 0.56
CA CYS A 246 -12.73 23.40 0.93
C CYS A 246 -12.41 22.16 0.07
N GLY A 247 -11.23 22.16 -0.55
CA GLY A 247 -10.71 21.05 -1.35
C GLY A 247 -10.23 19.85 -0.51
N LEU A 248 -9.98 18.73 -1.19
CA LEU A 248 -9.33 17.56 -0.58
C LEU A 248 -8.06 17.21 -1.35
N SER A 249 -6.97 16.96 -0.61
CA SER A 249 -5.72 16.50 -1.22
C SER A 249 -5.79 15.00 -1.55
N ASN A 250 -5.36 14.61 -2.75
CA ASN A 250 -5.25 13.20 -3.14
C ASN A 250 -4.00 12.58 -2.49
N LEU A 251 -4.19 11.44 -1.83
CA LEU A 251 -3.12 10.65 -1.21
C LEU A 251 -2.72 9.50 -2.15
N GLY A 252 -2.40 9.78 -3.41
CA GLY A 252 -2.27 8.74 -4.45
C GLY A 252 -3.60 8.54 -5.20
N ASN A 253 -4.00 7.29 -5.47
CA ASN A 253 -5.26 6.97 -6.17
C ASN A 253 -6.51 7.09 -5.26
N THR A 254 -6.59 8.12 -4.43
CA THR A 254 -7.73 8.33 -3.50
C THR A 254 -8.77 9.31 -4.04
N CYS A 255 -8.76 9.60 -5.35
CA CYS A 255 -9.75 10.50 -5.95
C CYS A 255 -11.18 9.96 -5.79
N PHE A 256 -11.37 8.64 -5.87
CA PHE A 256 -12.66 7.99 -5.59
C PHE A 256 -13.20 8.37 -4.20
N MET A 257 -12.32 8.36 -3.19
CA MET A 257 -12.65 8.70 -1.81
C MET A 257 -12.91 10.20 -1.65
N ASN A 258 -12.06 11.03 -2.26
CA ASN A 258 -12.26 12.48 -2.23
C ASN A 258 -13.58 12.87 -2.88
N SER A 259 -13.97 12.24 -4.00
CA SER A 259 -15.27 12.44 -4.64
C SER A 259 -16.42 12.06 -3.71
N ALA A 260 -16.37 10.88 -3.08
CA ALA A 260 -17.40 10.44 -2.13
C ALA A 260 -17.54 11.40 -0.93
N ILE A 261 -16.42 11.79 -0.31
CA ILE A 261 -16.40 12.71 0.83
C ILE A 261 -16.96 14.07 0.42
N GLN A 262 -16.60 14.59 -0.76
CA GLN A 262 -17.15 15.87 -1.23
C GLN A 262 -18.67 15.77 -1.44
N CYS A 263 -19.20 14.67 -1.97
CA CYS A 263 -20.64 14.44 -2.07
C CYS A 263 -21.33 14.41 -0.69
N LEU A 264 -20.76 13.66 0.26
CA LEU A 264 -21.31 13.58 1.62
C LEU A 264 -21.23 14.92 2.37
N SER A 265 -20.12 15.66 2.25
CA SER A 265 -19.92 16.99 2.82
C SER A 265 -20.89 18.03 2.25
N ASN A 266 -21.33 17.86 1.01
CA ASN A 266 -22.32 18.72 0.36
C ASN A 266 -23.76 18.19 0.49
N THR A 267 -24.01 17.29 1.45
CA THR A 267 -25.37 16.84 1.84
C THR A 267 -25.78 17.56 3.12
N PRO A 268 -26.54 18.68 3.07
CA PRO A 268 -26.72 19.57 4.22
C PRO A 268 -27.24 18.90 5.50
N PRO A 269 -28.25 17.99 5.46
CA PRO A 269 -28.72 17.33 6.67
C PRO A 269 -27.64 16.50 7.37
N LEU A 270 -26.77 15.83 6.59
CA LEU A 270 -25.68 15.02 7.12
C LEU A 270 -24.58 15.92 7.69
N THR A 271 -24.20 16.95 6.96
CA THR A 271 -23.18 17.90 7.38
C THR A 271 -23.58 18.63 8.66
N GLU A 272 -24.81 19.15 8.73
CA GLU A 272 -25.32 19.79 9.95
C GLU A 272 -25.37 18.83 11.14
N TYR A 273 -25.68 17.55 10.91
CA TYR A 273 -25.67 16.52 11.95
C TYR A 273 -24.29 16.34 12.57
N PHE A 274 -23.23 16.30 11.75
CA PHE A 274 -21.85 16.18 12.23
C PHE A 274 -21.27 17.49 12.79
N LEU A 275 -21.61 18.64 12.20
CA LEU A 275 -21.16 19.95 12.70
C LEU A 275 -21.72 20.28 14.08
N ASN A 276 -22.95 19.86 14.36
CA ASN A 276 -23.61 20.07 15.65
C ASN A 276 -23.39 18.92 16.65
N ASP A 277 -22.44 18.01 16.38
CA ASP A 277 -22.08 16.89 17.27
C ASP A 277 -23.23 15.92 17.63
N LYS A 278 -24.34 15.93 16.89
CA LYS A 278 -25.51 15.06 17.14
C LYS A 278 -25.17 13.57 17.06
N TYR A 279 -24.17 13.22 16.23
CA TYR A 279 -23.71 11.85 16.08
C TYR A 279 -23.20 11.20 17.36
N GLN A 280 -22.71 11.98 18.34
CA GLN A 280 -22.06 11.45 19.53
C GLN A 280 -23.01 10.60 20.39
N GLU A 281 -24.29 10.98 20.46
CA GLU A 281 -25.32 10.29 21.25
C GLU A 281 -25.79 8.98 20.60
N GLU A 282 -25.61 8.85 19.29
CA GLU A 282 -26.05 7.70 18.48
C GLU A 282 -24.91 6.70 18.22
N LEU A 283 -23.71 6.95 18.77
CA LEU A 283 -22.56 6.07 18.60
C LEU A 283 -22.78 4.73 19.31
N ASN A 284 -22.75 3.65 18.53
CA ASN A 284 -22.76 2.30 19.06
C ASN A 284 -21.35 1.88 19.50
N TYR A 285 -21.07 1.98 20.79
CA TYR A 285 -19.80 1.57 21.40
C TYR A 285 -19.73 0.09 21.75
N ASP A 286 -20.87 -0.51 22.05
CA ASP A 286 -20.95 -1.81 22.73
C ASP A 286 -21.05 -2.99 21.78
N ASN A 287 -21.37 -2.76 20.49
CA ASN A 287 -21.44 -3.85 19.51
C ASN A 287 -20.03 -4.45 19.28
N PRO A 288 -19.81 -5.74 19.63
CA PRO A 288 -18.52 -6.40 19.46
C PRO A 288 -18.07 -6.52 18.00
N LEU A 289 -19.01 -6.47 17.05
CA LEU A 289 -18.77 -6.47 15.60
C LEU A 289 -18.86 -5.07 14.98
N GLY A 290 -19.09 -4.03 15.80
CA GLY A 290 -19.20 -2.65 15.37
C GLY A 290 -17.85 -1.92 15.29
N MET A 291 -17.88 -0.68 14.81
CA MET A 291 -16.68 0.14 14.60
C MET A 291 -16.34 1.05 15.79
N ARG A 292 -17.06 0.90 16.93
CA ARG A 292 -16.95 1.76 18.14
C ARG A 292 -17.08 3.26 17.86
N GLY A 293 -17.75 3.62 16.77
CA GLY A 293 -17.90 4.99 16.30
C GLY A 293 -16.65 5.63 15.69
N GLU A 294 -15.56 4.89 15.48
CA GLU A 294 -14.28 5.47 15.05
C GLU A 294 -14.33 6.09 13.64
N ILE A 295 -15.07 5.49 12.70
CA ILE A 295 -15.32 6.09 11.38
C ILE A 295 -16.10 7.39 11.53
N ALA A 296 -17.20 7.36 12.29
CA ALA A 296 -18.07 8.51 12.46
C ALA A 296 -17.34 9.69 13.12
N LYS A 297 -16.52 9.43 14.15
CA LYS A 297 -15.67 10.45 14.78
C LYS A 297 -14.67 11.05 13.80
N SER A 298 -13.96 10.20 13.05
CA SER A 298 -12.96 10.69 12.09
C SER A 298 -13.58 11.45 10.93
N TYR A 299 -14.79 11.06 10.50
CA TYR A 299 -15.56 11.83 9.52
C TYR A 299 -16.00 13.18 10.09
N ALA A 300 -16.50 13.21 11.33
CA ALA A 300 -16.91 14.44 12.00
C ALA A 300 -15.76 15.46 12.09
N GLU A 301 -14.56 15.01 12.47
CA GLU A 301 -13.36 15.84 12.52
C GLU A 301 -13.01 16.41 11.14
N LEU A 302 -13.09 15.58 10.10
CA LEU A 302 -12.82 16.01 8.72
C LEU A 302 -13.83 17.07 8.27
N ILE A 303 -15.13 16.86 8.49
CA ILE A 303 -16.19 17.80 8.14
C ILE A 303 -16.02 19.12 8.89
N LYS A 304 -15.70 19.08 10.18
CA LYS A 304 -15.42 20.30 10.96
C LYS A 304 -14.22 21.08 10.41
N GLN A 305 -13.19 20.40 9.91
CA GLN A 305 -12.07 21.07 9.27
C GLN A 305 -12.48 21.71 7.93
N MET A 306 -13.17 20.96 7.06
CA MET A 306 -13.66 21.44 5.76
C MET A 306 -14.62 22.64 5.89
N TRP A 307 -15.43 22.66 6.94
CA TRP A 307 -16.41 23.72 7.20
C TRP A 307 -15.93 24.77 8.21
N SER A 308 -14.65 24.75 8.59
CA SER A 308 -14.10 25.74 9.52
C SER A 308 -13.89 27.13 8.90
N GLY A 309 -13.84 27.21 7.56
CA GLY A 309 -13.46 28.41 6.81
C GLY A 309 -11.97 28.81 6.96
N LYS A 310 -11.15 27.94 7.55
CA LYS A 310 -9.72 28.21 7.83
C LYS A 310 -8.77 27.68 6.76
N TYR A 311 -9.23 26.81 5.87
CA TYR A 311 -8.38 26.06 4.95
C TYR A 311 -9.02 25.97 3.55
N SER A 312 -8.21 26.19 2.51
CA SER A 312 -8.58 25.93 1.09
C SER A 312 -8.60 24.48 0.72
N TYR A 313 -7.88 23.66 1.48
CA TYR A 313 -7.94 22.22 1.33
C TYR A 313 -7.55 21.52 2.63
N VAL A 314 -8.02 20.30 2.80
CA VAL A 314 -7.62 19.41 3.90
C VAL A 314 -7.14 18.07 3.35
N THR A 315 -6.32 17.37 4.13
CA THR A 315 -5.78 16.06 3.73
C THR A 315 -6.44 14.96 4.56
N PRO A 316 -7.28 14.08 3.98
CA PRO A 316 -8.15 13.17 4.74
C PRO A 316 -7.41 11.89 5.23
N ARG A 317 -6.19 12.02 5.78
CA ARG A 317 -5.37 10.89 6.22
C ARG A 317 -5.99 10.08 7.35
N ALA A 318 -6.46 10.77 8.38
CA ALA A 318 -7.09 10.12 9.54
C ALA A 318 -8.31 9.33 9.09
N PHE A 319 -9.17 9.96 8.27
CA PHE A 319 -10.36 9.32 7.73
C PHE A 319 -10.02 8.13 6.82
N LYS A 320 -9.10 8.28 5.87
CA LYS A 320 -8.61 7.18 5.02
C LYS A 320 -8.08 6.00 5.86
N THR A 321 -7.37 6.30 6.95
CA THR A 321 -6.82 5.28 7.84
C THR A 321 -7.93 4.52 8.57
N GLN A 322 -8.96 5.21 9.06
CA GLN A 322 -10.12 4.55 9.68
C GLN A 322 -10.95 3.76 8.67
N VAL A 323 -11.17 4.28 7.46
CA VAL A 323 -11.83 3.53 6.38
C VAL A 323 -11.04 2.25 6.08
N GLY A 324 -9.72 2.34 5.86
CA GLY A 324 -8.88 1.17 5.61
C GLY A 324 -8.80 0.18 6.75
N ARG A 325 -9.16 0.60 7.98
CA ARG A 325 -9.24 -0.27 9.16
C ARG A 325 -10.44 -1.19 9.15
N PHE A 326 -11.62 -0.64 8.82
CA PHE A 326 -12.88 -1.39 8.86
C PHE A 326 -13.28 -1.94 7.49
N ALA A 327 -12.68 -1.42 6.42
CA ALA A 327 -12.83 -1.90 5.05
C ALA A 327 -11.44 -2.11 4.42
N PRO A 328 -10.80 -3.28 4.67
CA PRO A 328 -9.43 -3.56 4.23
C PRO A 328 -9.17 -3.40 2.73
N GLN A 329 -10.19 -3.52 1.88
CA GLN A 329 -10.11 -3.25 0.44
C GLN A 329 -9.68 -1.80 0.12
N PHE A 330 -9.98 -0.85 1.02
CA PHE A 330 -9.59 0.55 0.90
C PHE A 330 -8.31 0.90 1.69
N SER A 331 -7.64 -0.09 2.28
CA SER A 331 -6.38 0.14 3.02
C SER A 331 -5.22 0.54 2.12
N GLY A 332 -5.22 0.07 0.87
CA GLY A 332 -4.22 0.40 -0.14
C GLY A 332 -4.43 1.77 -0.80
N TYR A 333 -3.69 1.97 -1.88
CA TYR A 333 -3.80 3.13 -2.78
C TYR A 333 -4.04 2.68 -4.22
N GLN A 334 -4.76 1.55 -4.38
CA GLN A 334 -5.18 1.04 -5.67
C GLN A 334 -6.35 1.88 -6.21
N GLN A 335 -6.61 1.80 -7.51
CA GLN A 335 -7.82 2.39 -8.08
C GLN A 335 -9.04 1.65 -7.52
N GLN A 336 -10.07 2.39 -7.16
CA GLN A 336 -11.33 1.90 -6.64
C GLN A 336 -12.46 2.78 -7.19
N ASP A 337 -13.69 2.28 -7.16
CA ASP A 337 -14.87 3.06 -7.52
C ASP A 337 -15.37 3.89 -6.32
N CYS A 338 -15.91 5.09 -6.56
CA CYS A 338 -16.49 5.90 -5.49
C CYS A 338 -17.77 5.26 -4.94
N GLN A 339 -18.52 4.52 -5.77
CA GLN A 339 -19.72 3.82 -5.36
C GLN A 339 -19.41 2.70 -4.37
N GLU A 340 -18.27 2.03 -4.49
CA GLU A 340 -17.91 0.95 -3.56
C GLU A 340 -17.58 1.47 -2.15
N LEU A 341 -17.22 2.74 -2.02
CA LEU A 341 -16.88 3.39 -0.75
C LEU A 341 -18.11 3.91 0.00
N LEU A 342 -19.12 4.42 -0.72
CA LEU A 342 -20.38 4.93 -0.17
C LEU A 342 -21.26 3.78 0.33
#